data_AF-A0A382Z4D0-F1
#
_entry.id   AF-A0A382Z4D0-F1
#
_cell.length_a   1.000
_cell.length_b   1.000
_cell.length_c   1.000
_cell.angle_alpha   90.00
_cell.angle_beta   90.00
_cell.angle_gamma   90.00
#
_symmetry.space_group_name_H-M   'P 1'
#
loop_
_entity.id
_entity.type
_entity.pdbx_description
1 polymer ?
#
loop_
_entity_poly.entity_id
_entity_poly.type
_entity_poly.pdbx_seq_one_letter_code
_entity_poly.pdbx_strand_id
1 'polypeptide(L)'
;MNEKSFEDLIVRVGADFDATFTWDYDRDGGGLDRLYEKAKRAQWNVSDDLDWSTDVDPERLIHLQAEESGVPPGYPARALADMDGSPVASWTEDQWVEFAVHSQCASLSQFLHGEQGALLVAARLVEAVPAIDAKYYGATQVVDEARHVEAFSRYL
;
A
#
# COMPACT_ATOMS: atom_id res chain seq x y z
N MET A 1 5.28 11.69 25.58
CA MET A 1 5.77 11.87 24.19
C MET A 1 5.59 13.34 23.86
N ASN A 2 6.63 14.04 23.43
CA ASN A 2 6.43 15.39 22.88
C ASN A 2 5.70 15.23 21.55
N GLU A 3 4.62 15.99 21.37
CA GLU A 3 3.86 16.02 20.13
C GLU A 3 4.78 16.57 19.03
N LYS A 4 5.00 15.78 17.97
CA LYS A 4 5.77 16.24 16.81
C LYS A 4 4.98 17.35 16.14
N SER A 5 5.65 18.42 15.71
CA SER A 5 5.01 19.42 14.88
C SER A 5 4.70 18.84 13.50
N PHE A 6 3.77 19.44 12.77
CA PHE A 6 3.52 19.06 11.38
C PHE A 6 4.79 19.17 10.52
N GLU A 7 5.65 20.16 10.81
CA GLU A 7 6.91 20.35 10.09
C GLU A 7 7.88 19.16 10.28
N ASP A 8 7.89 18.55 11.47
CA ASP A 8 8.71 17.37 11.77
C ASP A 8 8.28 16.11 10.99
N LEU A 9 7.07 16.13 10.41
CA LEU A 9 6.50 15.03 9.63
C LEU A 9 6.74 15.18 8.12
N ILE A 10 7.30 16.30 7.66
CA ILE A 10 7.50 16.58 6.24
C ILE A 10 8.90 16.14 5.81
N VAL A 11 8.96 15.18 4.90
CA VAL A 11 10.19 14.84 4.16
C VAL A 11 10.17 15.55 2.81
N ARG A 12 11.25 16.30 2.50
CA ARG A 12 11.41 16.98 1.21
C ARG A 12 12.40 16.22 0.35
N VAL A 13 11.99 15.85 -0.85
CA VAL A 13 12.84 15.24 -1.88
C VAL A 13 12.81 16.18 -3.09
N GLY A 14 13.99 16.63 -3.53
CA GLY A 14 14.08 17.46 -4.73
C GLY A 14 13.73 16.66 -5.99
N ALA A 15 13.00 17.27 -6.92
CA ALA A 15 12.66 16.69 -8.21
C ALA A 15 12.83 17.75 -9.31
N ASP A 16 13.43 17.36 -10.43
CA ASP A 16 13.67 18.20 -11.60
C ASP A 16 13.17 17.46 -12.84
N PHE A 17 12.17 18.03 -13.53
CA PHE A 17 11.58 17.49 -14.74
C PHE A 17 10.73 18.57 -15.44
N ASP A 18 10.54 18.42 -16.74
CA ASP A 18 9.68 19.30 -17.52
C ASP A 18 8.21 18.88 -17.41
N ALA A 19 7.33 19.85 -17.17
CA ALA A 19 5.89 19.64 -17.27
C ALA A 19 5.46 19.65 -18.74
N THR A 20 4.88 18.53 -19.20
CA THR A 20 4.53 18.35 -20.61
C THR A 20 3.05 18.64 -20.85
N PHE A 21 2.76 19.66 -21.64
CA PHE A 21 1.42 19.92 -22.18
C PHE A 21 1.31 19.32 -23.58
N THR A 22 0.17 18.73 -23.89
CA THR A 22 -0.18 18.30 -25.24
C THR A 22 -1.44 19.02 -25.70
N TRP A 23 -1.44 19.42 -26.98
CA TRP A 23 -2.61 19.90 -27.70
C TRP A 23 -3.17 18.83 -28.65
N ASP A 24 -2.54 17.67 -28.69
CA ASP A 24 -3.04 16.48 -29.36
C ASP A 24 -3.94 15.71 -28.38
N TYR A 25 -5.23 15.73 -28.68
CA TYR A 25 -6.27 15.04 -27.90
C TYR A 25 -6.69 13.72 -28.54
N ASP A 26 -6.06 13.33 -29.65
CA ASP A 26 -6.32 12.04 -30.27
C ASP A 26 -5.82 10.92 -29.36
N ARG A 27 -6.57 9.83 -29.34
CA ARG A 27 -6.26 8.62 -28.59
C ARG A 27 -6.14 7.50 -29.59
N ASP A 28 -5.12 6.65 -29.43
CA ASP A 28 -4.92 5.52 -30.33
C ASP A 28 -5.97 4.40 -30.16
N GLY A 29 -6.83 4.50 -29.14
CA GLY A 29 -7.84 3.50 -28.79
C GLY A 29 -7.23 2.16 -28.33
N GLY A 30 -5.96 2.17 -27.94
CA GLY A 30 -5.14 1.01 -27.66
C GLY A 30 -5.28 0.49 -26.24
N GLY A 31 -4.15 0.06 -25.65
CA GLY A 31 -4.13 -0.54 -24.32
C GLY A 31 -4.57 0.42 -23.21
N LEU A 32 -4.04 1.65 -23.23
CA LEU A 32 -4.27 2.65 -22.19
C LEU A 32 -5.72 3.13 -22.15
N ASP A 33 -6.36 3.32 -23.31
CA ASP A 33 -7.78 3.69 -23.36
C ASP A 33 -8.68 2.60 -22.75
N ARG A 34 -8.40 1.32 -23.02
CA ARG A 34 -9.13 0.21 -22.41
C ARG A 34 -8.94 0.14 -20.89
N LEU A 35 -7.71 0.37 -20.42
CA LEU A 35 -7.43 0.41 -18.99
C LEU A 35 -8.10 1.61 -18.32
N TYR A 36 -8.10 2.77 -18.96
CA TYR A 36 -8.78 3.97 -18.50
C TYR A 36 -10.30 3.77 -18.39
N GLU A 37 -10.94 3.20 -19.41
CA GLU A 37 -12.37 2.88 -19.37
C GLU A 37 -12.70 1.84 -18.28
N LYS A 38 -11.83 0.85 -18.08
CA LYS A 38 -11.98 -0.12 -16.98
C LYS A 38 -11.85 0.56 -15.62
N ALA A 39 -10.83 1.38 -15.43
CA ALA A 39 -10.54 2.07 -14.17
C ALA A 39 -11.70 3.00 -13.77
N LYS A 40 -12.26 3.78 -14.71
CA LYS A 40 -13.44 4.62 -14.44
C LYS A 40 -14.66 3.83 -13.95
N ARG A 41 -14.88 2.62 -14.49
CA ARG A 41 -16.04 1.78 -14.14
C ARG A 41 -15.84 1.00 -12.84
N ALA A 42 -14.59 0.72 -12.48
CA ALA A 42 -14.23 -0.09 -11.32
C ALA A 42 -13.82 0.76 -10.10
N GLN A 43 -14.24 2.03 -10.06
CA GLN A 43 -14.01 2.87 -8.89
C GLN A 43 -14.88 2.40 -7.72
N TRP A 44 -14.31 2.53 -6.52
CA TRP A 44 -14.97 2.33 -5.24
C TRP A 44 -14.62 3.49 -4.30
N ASN A 45 -15.40 3.67 -3.24
CA ASN A 45 -15.28 4.71 -2.25
C ASN A 45 -14.99 4.11 -0.86
N VAL A 46 -13.92 4.61 -0.24
CA VAL A 46 -13.44 4.12 1.05
C VAL A 46 -14.46 4.30 2.15
N SER A 47 -15.24 5.37 2.12
CA SER A 47 -16.11 5.72 3.23
C SER A 47 -17.38 4.84 3.33
N ASP A 48 -17.87 4.29 2.22
CA ASP A 48 -19.16 3.61 2.15
C ASP A 48 -19.19 2.26 1.40
N ASP A 49 -18.21 1.94 0.54
CA ASP A 49 -18.13 0.61 -0.09
C ASP A 49 -17.46 -0.45 0.82
N LEU A 50 -16.78 -0.01 1.89
CA LEU A 50 -16.23 -0.88 2.93
C LEU A 50 -17.03 -0.77 4.24
N ASP A 51 -17.43 -1.91 4.80
CA ASP A 51 -18.10 -1.96 6.09
C ASP A 51 -17.09 -1.92 7.25
N TRP A 52 -16.76 -0.70 7.65
CA TRP A 52 -15.86 -0.42 8.77
C TRP A 52 -16.40 -0.78 10.16
N SER A 53 -17.65 -1.25 10.26
CA SER A 53 -18.17 -1.80 11.52
C SER A 53 -17.72 -3.24 11.77
N THR A 54 -17.15 -3.89 10.75
CA THR A 54 -16.57 -5.22 10.87
C THR A 54 -15.35 -5.16 11.78
N ASP A 55 -15.42 -5.88 12.90
CA ASP A 55 -14.30 -6.02 13.83
C ASP A 55 -13.20 -6.87 13.19
N VAL A 56 -11.95 -6.41 13.32
CA VAL A 56 -10.78 -7.07 12.76
C VAL A 56 -9.82 -7.39 13.88
N ASP A 57 -9.64 -8.68 14.12
CA ASP A 57 -8.69 -9.22 15.09
C ASP A 57 -7.47 -9.81 14.34
N PRO A 58 -6.30 -9.14 14.38
CA PRO A 58 -5.09 -9.61 13.71
C PRO A 58 -4.61 -10.97 14.22
N GLU A 59 -4.72 -11.24 15.52
CA GLU A 59 -4.26 -12.50 16.11
C GLU A 59 -5.14 -13.66 15.62
N ARG A 60 -6.46 -13.47 15.64
CA ARG A 60 -7.39 -14.43 15.04
C ARG A 60 -7.10 -14.70 13.57
N LEU A 61 -6.76 -13.66 12.79
CA LEU A 61 -6.38 -13.83 11.38
C LEU A 61 -5.13 -14.68 11.23
N ILE A 62 -4.11 -14.48 12.06
CA ILE A 62 -2.88 -15.29 12.06
C ILE A 62 -3.20 -16.77 12.36
N HIS A 63 -4.08 -17.06 13.31
CA HIS A 63 -4.50 -18.43 13.60
C HIS A 63 -5.21 -19.08 12.42
N LEU A 64 -6.17 -18.38 11.80
CA LEU A 64 -6.91 -18.88 10.63
C LEU A 64 -5.98 -19.15 9.45
N GLN A 65 -5.02 -18.26 9.19
CA GLN A 65 -4.02 -18.45 8.13
C GLN A 65 -3.15 -19.68 8.39
N ALA A 66 -2.75 -19.91 9.64
CA ALA A 66 -1.97 -21.09 10.00
C ALA A 66 -2.76 -22.39 9.84
N GLU A 67 -4.04 -22.39 10.23
CA GLU A 67 -4.95 -23.52 10.04
C GLU A 67 -5.19 -23.86 8.56
N GLU A 68 -5.41 -22.85 7.71
CA GLU A 68 -5.69 -23.03 6.28
C GLU A 68 -4.44 -23.46 5.50
N SER A 69 -3.30 -22.82 5.76
CA SER A 69 -2.06 -23.06 5.02
C SER A 69 -1.22 -24.22 5.57
N GLY A 70 -1.43 -24.60 6.83
CA GLY A 70 -0.56 -25.50 7.57
C GLY A 70 0.81 -24.89 7.93
N VAL A 71 1.01 -23.59 7.69
CA VAL A 71 2.25 -22.88 7.99
C VAL A 71 2.15 -22.23 9.37
N PRO A 72 3.06 -22.52 10.32
CA PRO A 72 2.98 -21.95 11.66
C PRO A 72 3.27 -20.44 11.67
N PRO A 73 2.67 -19.68 12.60
CA PRO A 73 2.92 -18.24 12.76
C PRO A 73 4.41 -17.93 12.89
N GLY A 74 4.87 -16.87 12.22
CA GLY A 74 6.27 -16.44 12.27
C GLY A 74 7.20 -17.19 11.31
N TYR A 75 6.71 -18.08 10.45
CA TYR A 75 7.47 -18.60 9.33
C TYR A 75 7.70 -17.50 8.25
N PRO A 76 8.86 -17.44 7.57
CA PRO A 76 10.04 -18.30 7.72
C PRO A 76 11.00 -17.89 8.86
N ALA A 77 10.72 -16.80 9.58
CA ALA A 77 11.61 -16.27 10.62
C ALA A 77 11.88 -17.27 11.77
N ARG A 78 11.02 -18.27 11.98
CA ARG A 78 11.28 -19.39 12.90
C ARG A 78 12.62 -20.10 12.68
N ALA A 79 13.14 -20.14 11.45
CA ALA A 79 14.45 -20.72 11.18
C ALA A 79 15.59 -20.00 11.94
N LEU A 80 15.37 -18.75 12.38
CA LEU A 80 16.31 -18.01 13.22
C LEU A 80 16.43 -18.62 14.63
N ALA A 81 15.45 -19.38 15.12
CA ALA A 81 15.52 -20.02 16.43
C ALA A 81 16.60 -21.11 16.50
N ASP A 82 16.87 -21.76 15.36
CA ASP A 82 17.85 -22.83 15.23
C ASP A 82 19.30 -22.31 15.11
N MET A 83 19.49 -20.98 15.00
CA MET A 83 20.81 -20.36 14.93
C MET A 83 21.45 -20.25 16.32
N ASP A 84 22.74 -20.61 16.41
CA ASP A 84 23.50 -20.48 17.66
C ASP A 84 23.53 -19.03 18.16
N GLY A 85 23.24 -18.84 19.45
CA GLY A 85 23.16 -17.52 20.08
C GLY A 85 21.97 -16.65 19.68
N SER A 86 20.96 -17.21 18.99
CA SER A 86 19.81 -16.43 18.54
C SER A 86 18.96 -15.88 19.69
N PRO A 87 18.56 -14.59 19.65
CA PRO A 87 17.72 -13.98 20.67
C PRO A 87 16.28 -14.54 20.68
N VAL A 88 15.90 -15.28 19.64
CA VAL A 88 14.56 -15.88 19.50
C VAL A 88 14.57 -17.40 19.72
N ALA A 89 15.72 -17.98 20.09
CA ALA A 89 15.85 -19.43 20.31
C ALA A 89 14.91 -19.98 21.39
N SER A 90 14.55 -19.16 22.38
CA SER A 90 13.65 -19.54 23.47
C SER A 90 12.23 -18.99 23.31
N TRP A 91 11.85 -18.51 22.12
CA TRP A 91 10.51 -17.99 21.90
C TRP A 91 9.45 -19.07 22.02
N THR A 92 8.37 -18.76 22.73
CA THR A 92 7.17 -19.60 22.81
C THR A 92 6.30 -19.45 21.56
N GLU A 93 5.28 -20.31 21.43
CA GLU A 93 4.27 -20.18 20.36
C GLU A 93 3.57 -18.82 20.41
N ASP A 94 3.18 -18.35 21.60
CA ASP A 94 2.56 -17.03 21.77
C ASP A 94 3.46 -15.89 21.29
N GLN A 95 4.78 -15.97 21.54
CA GLN A 95 5.74 -14.98 21.03
C GLN A 95 5.88 -15.02 19.51
N TRP A 96 5.76 -16.21 18.90
CA TRP A 96 5.73 -16.33 17.43
C TRP A 96 4.44 -15.78 16.81
N VAL A 97 3.31 -15.93 17.51
CA VAL A 97 2.03 -15.32 17.12
C VAL A 97 2.13 -13.79 17.22
N GLU A 98 2.61 -13.26 18.34
CA GLU A 98 2.84 -11.83 18.54
C GLU A 98 3.77 -11.25 17.45
N PHE A 99 4.86 -11.96 17.15
CA PHE A 99 5.75 -11.58 16.04
C PHE A 99 5.04 -11.58 14.69
N ALA A 100 4.21 -12.59 14.40
CA ALA A 100 3.47 -12.66 13.16
C ALA A 100 2.46 -11.50 13.01
N VAL A 101 1.76 -11.15 14.09
CA VAL A 101 0.87 -9.98 14.15
C VAL A 101 1.67 -8.70 13.86
N HIS A 102 2.76 -8.46 14.58
CA HIS A 102 3.59 -7.27 14.36
C HIS A 102 4.20 -7.23 12.96
N SER A 103 4.61 -8.37 12.41
CA SER A 103 5.12 -8.47 11.03
C SER A 103 4.04 -8.08 10.01
N GLN A 104 2.80 -8.51 10.23
CA GLN A 104 1.67 -8.13 9.39
C GLN A 104 1.36 -6.63 9.49
N CYS A 105 1.28 -6.08 10.71
CA CYS A 105 1.09 -4.64 10.93
C CYS A 105 2.22 -3.80 10.30
N ALA A 106 3.46 -4.25 10.43
CA ALA A 106 4.61 -3.60 9.81
C ALA A 106 4.52 -3.63 8.27
N SER A 107 4.11 -4.77 7.69
CA SER A 107 3.92 -4.90 6.24
C SER A 107 2.81 -3.99 5.72
N LEU A 108 1.67 -3.91 6.41
CA LEU A 108 0.58 -3.00 6.08
C LEU A 108 1.01 -1.53 6.20
N SER A 109 1.83 -1.19 7.20
CA SER A 109 2.41 0.14 7.34
C SER A 109 3.35 0.47 6.17
N GLN A 110 4.13 -0.51 5.70
CA GLN A 110 4.94 -0.34 4.49
C GLN A 110 4.08 -0.14 3.24
N PHE A 111 2.95 -0.85 3.11
CA PHE A 111 2.01 -0.59 2.02
C PHE A 111 1.50 0.85 2.09
N LEU A 112 0.99 1.32 3.23
CA LEU A 112 0.53 2.71 3.39
C LEU A 112 1.57 3.73 2.88
N HIS A 113 2.83 3.60 3.32
CA HIS A 113 3.90 4.49 2.87
C HIS A 113 4.25 4.30 1.39
N GLY A 114 4.21 3.06 0.90
CA GLY A 114 4.37 2.71 -0.50
C GLY A 114 3.32 3.38 -1.39
N GLU A 115 2.04 3.32 -0.99
CA GLU A 115 0.93 3.95 -1.72
C GLU A 115 1.07 5.48 -1.74
N GLN A 116 1.54 6.09 -0.64
CA GLN A 116 1.85 7.52 -0.64
C GLN A 116 2.98 7.86 -1.62
N GLY A 117 4.00 7.01 -1.73
CA GLY A 117 5.04 7.14 -2.74
C GLY A 117 4.51 6.96 -4.16
N ALA A 118 3.69 5.93 -4.38
CA ALA A 118 3.06 5.63 -5.66
C ALA A 118 2.15 6.77 -6.12
N LEU A 119 1.39 7.39 -5.21
CA LEU A 119 0.61 8.60 -5.47
C LEU A 119 1.47 9.73 -6.05
N LEU A 120 2.63 9.99 -5.44
CA LEU A 120 3.55 11.02 -5.93
C LEU A 120 4.12 10.65 -7.31
N VAL A 121 4.50 9.38 -7.51
CA VAL A 121 5.01 8.88 -8.80
C VAL A 121 3.94 9.01 -9.89
N ALA A 122 2.70 8.58 -9.63
CA ALA A 122 1.58 8.68 -10.55
C ALA A 122 1.31 10.14 -10.94
N ALA A 123 1.32 11.06 -9.96
CA ALA A 123 1.14 12.48 -10.21
C ALA A 123 2.24 13.05 -11.13
N ARG A 124 3.51 12.66 -10.88
CA ARG A 124 4.64 13.05 -11.72
C ARG A 124 4.57 12.46 -13.12
N LEU A 125 4.13 11.21 -13.26
CA LEU A 125 3.94 10.58 -14.58
C LEU A 125 2.89 11.33 -15.39
N VAL A 126 1.76 11.69 -14.80
CA VAL A 126 0.72 12.51 -15.47
C VAL A 126 1.32 13.83 -15.95
N GLU A 127 2.19 14.45 -15.17
CA GLU A 127 2.85 15.71 -15.51
C GLU A 127 3.85 15.54 -16.69
N ALA A 128 4.65 14.47 -16.68
CA ALA A 128 5.78 14.29 -17.59
C ALA A 128 5.42 13.63 -18.94
N VAL A 129 4.48 12.68 -18.99
CA VAL A 129 4.20 11.92 -20.23
C VAL A 129 3.61 12.80 -21.33
N PRO A 130 3.94 12.57 -22.62
CA PRO A 130 3.49 13.42 -23.71
C PRO A 130 2.09 13.07 -24.24
N ALA A 131 1.72 11.79 -24.24
CA ALA A 131 0.49 11.32 -24.85
C ALA A 131 -0.72 11.52 -23.92
N ILE A 132 -1.84 11.99 -24.47
CA ILE A 132 -3.03 12.34 -23.69
C ILE A 132 -3.71 11.13 -23.05
N ASP A 133 -3.67 9.97 -23.70
CA ASP A 133 -4.22 8.71 -23.19
C ASP A 133 -3.42 8.18 -21.99
N ALA A 134 -2.10 8.33 -22.00
CA ALA A 134 -1.23 8.06 -20.86
C ALA A 134 -1.54 9.01 -19.69
N LYS A 135 -1.80 10.29 -19.96
CA LYS A 135 -2.23 11.24 -18.91
C LYS A 135 -3.59 10.84 -18.32
N TYR A 136 -4.55 10.43 -19.15
CA TYR A 136 -5.87 9.99 -18.69
C TYR A 136 -5.81 8.74 -17.82
N TYR A 137 -5.09 7.70 -18.26
CA TYR A 137 -4.90 6.50 -17.44
C TYR A 137 -4.05 6.78 -16.18
N GLY A 138 -2.99 7.58 -16.30
CA GLY A 138 -2.20 8.00 -15.13
C GLY A 138 -3.04 8.74 -14.10
N ALA A 139 -3.98 9.58 -14.53
CA ALA A 139 -4.88 10.30 -13.63
C ALA A 139 -5.80 9.36 -12.83
N THR A 140 -6.22 8.21 -13.40
CA THR A 140 -6.97 7.22 -12.62
C THR A 140 -6.09 6.57 -11.56
N GLN A 141 -4.81 6.35 -11.85
CA GLN A 141 -3.87 5.83 -10.84
C GLN A 141 -3.64 6.83 -9.71
N VAL A 142 -3.55 8.14 -9.99
CA VAL A 142 -3.48 9.17 -8.93
C VAL A 142 -4.66 9.05 -7.96
N VAL A 143 -5.88 8.86 -8.48
CA VAL A 143 -7.07 8.66 -7.64
C VAL A 143 -7.00 7.34 -6.89
N ASP A 144 -6.60 6.25 -7.56
CA ASP A 144 -6.50 4.92 -6.94
C ASP A 144 -5.49 4.92 -5.77
N GLU A 145 -4.30 5.50 -5.93
CA GLU A 145 -3.31 5.53 -4.84
C GLU A 145 -3.70 6.48 -3.71
N ALA A 146 -4.37 7.59 -4.01
CA ALA A 146 -4.95 8.44 -2.96
C ALA A 146 -5.97 7.66 -2.11
N ARG A 147 -6.81 6.85 -2.78
CA ARG A 147 -7.79 6.00 -2.12
C ARG A 147 -7.13 4.87 -1.32
N HIS A 148 -6.05 4.26 -1.82
CA HIS A 148 -5.31 3.24 -1.08
C HIS A 148 -4.67 3.84 0.19
N VAL A 149 -4.08 5.03 0.10
CA VAL A 149 -3.59 5.76 1.28
C VAL A 149 -4.71 6.00 2.29
N GLU A 150 -5.87 6.48 1.85
CA GLU A 150 -7.04 6.68 2.71
C GLU A 150 -7.46 5.38 3.40
N ALA A 151 -7.61 4.28 2.63
CA ALA A 151 -8.03 2.98 3.13
C ALA A 151 -7.06 2.42 4.18
N PHE A 152 -5.76 2.37 3.85
CA PHE A 152 -4.74 1.85 4.78
C PHE A 152 -4.58 2.74 6.01
N SER A 153 -4.71 4.06 5.87
CA SER A 153 -4.61 4.99 7.01
C SER A 153 -5.76 4.84 8.01
N ARG A 154 -6.93 4.38 7.53
CA ARG A 154 -8.10 4.12 8.38
C ARG A 154 -8.06 2.71 8.99
N TYR A 155 -7.46 1.77 8.27
CA TYR A 155 -7.35 0.37 8.70
C TYR A 155 -6.29 0.14 9.79
N LEU A 156 -5.18 0.89 9.73
CA LEU A 156 -4.09 0.88 10.73
C LEU A 156 -4.38 1.80 11.92
#